data_AF-A0A1W2D1M7-F1
#
_entry.id   AF-A0A1W2D1M7-F1
#
_cell.length_a   1.000
_cell.length_b   1.000
_cell.length_c   1.000
_cell.angle_alpha   90.00
_cell.angle_beta   90.00
_cell.angle_gamma   90.00
#
_symmetry.space_group_name_H-M   'P 1'
#
loop_
_entity.id
_entity.type
_entity.pdbx_description
1 polymer ?
#
loop_
_entity_poly.entity_id
_entity_poly.type
_entity_poly.pdbx_seq_one_letter_code
_entity_poly.pdbx_strand_id
1 'polypeptide(L)'
;MVCEHKYYSIIIKGCSRREKLGSRLETVLMRGKLAIRMALDQMPAVIIYKGKVDTIVPVLRAFTAEKAAITVTTDGVPPSLALYKIYPGLLDLSPELQLLLVDVPPKLWLGETIHIIVPANFLGSDGALVITSHAVYFIDKPDGDKECRSLIIPYNQMTASSDPIQANSLSISYADLNGCQTDIFTIPAEYLTASKMAIRKAKAAKKYLIKLKTKCIGCGYISEDYADSAPPDERCHCGQLYERTIIR
;
A
#
# COMPACT_ATOMS: atom_id res chain seq x y z
N MET A 1 22.94 11.93 -1.96
CA MET A 1 23.47 10.81 -2.76
C MET A 1 22.26 9.97 -3.14
N VAL A 2 21.98 9.76 -4.42
CA VAL A 2 20.82 8.97 -4.85
C VAL A 2 21.13 7.50 -4.57
N CYS A 3 20.30 6.83 -3.78
CA CYS A 3 20.46 5.40 -3.54
C CYS A 3 19.79 4.62 -4.67
N GLU A 4 20.58 3.86 -5.43
CA GLU A 4 20.07 3.00 -6.50
C GLU A 4 19.95 1.55 -6.04
N HIS A 5 18.79 0.93 -6.25
CA HIS A 5 18.52 -0.43 -5.82
C HIS A 5 18.18 -1.33 -7.00
N LYS A 6 18.83 -2.50 -7.07
CA LYS A 6 18.64 -3.51 -8.13
C LYS A 6 17.60 -4.58 -7.78
N TYR A 7 17.20 -4.65 -6.51
CA TYR A 7 16.27 -5.62 -6.00
C TYR A 7 15.12 -4.97 -5.23
N TYR A 8 13.94 -5.57 -5.33
CA TYR A 8 12.75 -5.15 -4.61
C TYR A 8 12.05 -6.34 -3.96
N SER A 9 11.25 -6.06 -2.94
CA SER A 9 10.28 -7.01 -2.39
C SER A 9 8.89 -6.36 -2.38
N ILE A 10 7.85 -7.17 -2.52
CA ILE A 10 6.47 -6.71 -2.48
C ILE A 10 5.75 -7.42 -1.35
N ILE A 11 5.15 -6.62 -0.47
CA ILE A 11 4.20 -7.06 0.53
C ILE A 11 2.82 -6.69 0.00
N ILE A 12 1.96 -7.70 -0.19
CA ILE A 12 0.55 -7.47 -0.48
C ILE A 12 -0.21 -7.37 0.84
N LYS A 13 -1.02 -6.32 0.97
CA LYS A 13 -1.79 -5.99 2.19
C LYS A 13 -3.24 -6.41 2.06
N GLY A 14 -3.82 -6.21 0.88
CA GLY A 14 -5.18 -6.60 0.56
C GLY A 14 -5.50 -6.43 -0.91
N CYS A 15 -6.48 -7.19 -1.38
CA CYS A 15 -7.05 -7.08 -2.72
C CYS A 15 -8.43 -7.74 -2.72
N SER A 16 -9.46 -7.06 -3.23
CA SER A 16 -10.80 -7.63 -3.36
C SER A 16 -10.92 -8.60 -4.54
N ARG A 17 -10.12 -8.44 -5.60
CA ARG A 17 -10.11 -9.28 -6.81
C ARG A 17 -9.00 -10.33 -6.81
N ARG A 18 -8.93 -11.13 -5.74
CA ARG A 18 -7.88 -12.13 -5.51
C ARG A 18 -7.66 -13.07 -6.68
N GLU A 19 -8.74 -13.62 -7.24
CA GLU A 19 -8.62 -14.57 -8.35
C GLU A 19 -8.05 -13.95 -9.62
N LYS A 20 -8.52 -12.75 -9.99
CA LYS A 20 -8.01 -12.02 -11.17
C LYS A 20 -6.56 -11.59 -10.97
N LEU A 21 -6.22 -11.12 -9.78
CA LEU A 21 -4.84 -10.81 -9.42
C LEU A 21 -3.97 -12.06 -9.51
N GLY A 22 -4.44 -13.19 -8.99
CA GLY A 22 -3.78 -14.49 -9.09
C GLY A 22 -3.45 -14.86 -10.53
N SER A 23 -4.44 -14.85 -11.42
CA SER A 23 -4.26 -15.14 -12.85
C SER A 23 -3.26 -14.20 -13.54
N ARG A 24 -3.26 -12.89 -13.20
CA ARG A 24 -2.27 -11.95 -13.75
C ARG A 24 -0.87 -12.23 -13.24
N LEU A 25 -0.73 -12.50 -11.94
CA LEU A 25 0.55 -12.79 -11.32
C LEU A 25 1.13 -14.12 -11.80
N GLU A 26 0.30 -15.10 -12.13
CA GLU A 26 0.75 -16.36 -12.75
C GLU A 26 1.49 -16.09 -14.06
N THR A 27 0.88 -15.27 -14.93
CA THR A 27 1.47 -14.86 -16.21
C THR A 27 2.73 -14.01 -16.04
N VAL A 28 2.72 -13.04 -15.13
CA VAL A 28 3.83 -12.08 -14.99
C VAL A 28 5.01 -12.66 -14.21
N LEU A 29 4.75 -13.43 -13.15
CA LEU A 29 5.81 -13.99 -12.30
C LEU A 29 6.33 -15.33 -12.80
N MET A 30 5.63 -15.98 -13.74
CA MET A 30 5.93 -17.34 -14.21
C MET A 30 6.08 -18.33 -13.02
N ARG A 31 5.29 -18.12 -11.96
CA ARG A 31 5.29 -18.93 -10.74
C ARG A 31 4.09 -19.87 -10.75
N GLY A 32 4.25 -21.01 -10.07
CA GLY A 32 3.16 -21.97 -9.92
C GLY A 32 1.92 -21.35 -9.25
N LYS A 33 0.75 -21.58 -9.86
CA LYS A 33 -0.57 -21.16 -9.39
C LYS A 33 -0.80 -21.35 -7.89
N LEU A 34 -0.41 -22.51 -7.36
CA LEU A 34 -0.58 -22.84 -5.94
C LEU A 34 0.18 -21.85 -5.02
N ALA A 35 1.43 -21.50 -5.35
CA ALA A 35 2.23 -20.60 -4.53
C ALA A 35 1.65 -19.17 -4.50
N ILE A 36 1.16 -18.70 -5.65
CA ILE A 36 0.49 -17.39 -5.76
C ILE A 36 -0.80 -17.41 -4.94
N ARG A 37 -1.63 -18.44 -5.10
CA ARG A 37 -2.87 -18.60 -4.35
C ARG A 37 -2.61 -18.61 -2.84
N MET A 38 -1.64 -19.39 -2.36
CA MET A 38 -1.28 -19.43 -0.94
C MET A 38 -0.87 -18.06 -0.41
N ALA A 39 -0.09 -17.28 -1.16
CA ALA A 39 0.30 -15.93 -0.76
C ALA A 39 -0.90 -14.97 -0.68
N LEU A 40 -1.85 -15.08 -1.63
CA LEU A 40 -3.09 -14.30 -1.62
C LEU A 40 -4.06 -14.74 -0.52
N ASP A 41 -4.04 -16.01 -0.14
CA ASP A 41 -4.86 -16.56 0.93
C ASP A 41 -4.38 -16.17 2.32
N GLN A 42 -3.12 -15.77 2.44
CA GLN A 42 -2.49 -15.36 3.70
C GLN A 42 -2.21 -13.85 3.78
N MET A 43 -2.92 -13.02 3.00
CA MET A 43 -2.76 -11.56 3.07
C MET A 43 -3.07 -11.05 4.50
N PRO A 44 -2.24 -10.15 5.07
CA PRO A 44 -1.05 -9.53 4.48
C PRO A 44 0.16 -10.48 4.39
N ALA A 45 0.81 -10.54 3.21
CA ALA A 45 1.89 -11.49 2.91
C ALA A 45 3.00 -10.90 2.03
N VAL A 46 4.21 -11.44 2.17
CA VAL A 46 5.30 -11.19 1.20
C VAL A 46 5.04 -12.06 -0.02
N ILE A 47 4.76 -11.45 -1.17
CA ILE A 47 4.47 -12.16 -2.42
C ILE A 47 5.69 -12.22 -3.35
N ILE A 48 6.58 -11.24 -3.26
CA ILE A 48 7.87 -11.22 -3.96
C ILE A 48 8.96 -10.87 -2.96
N TYR A 49 9.99 -11.72 -2.90
CA TYR A 49 11.20 -11.49 -2.10
C TYR A 49 12.39 -11.36 -3.04
N LYS A 50 13.11 -10.23 -2.93
CA LYS A 50 14.32 -9.91 -3.72
C LYS A 50 14.17 -10.15 -5.24
N GLY A 51 13.07 -9.68 -5.83
CA GLY A 51 12.88 -9.66 -7.28
C GLY A 51 13.82 -8.66 -7.95
N LYS A 52 14.27 -8.95 -9.18
CA LYS A 52 15.10 -8.04 -9.99
C LYS A 52 14.25 -6.89 -10.55
N VAL A 53 14.72 -5.66 -10.41
CA VAL A 53 13.96 -4.45 -10.80
C VAL A 53 13.60 -4.40 -12.28
N ASP A 54 14.33 -5.07 -13.17
CA ASP A 54 14.03 -5.09 -14.61
C ASP A 54 12.60 -5.55 -14.92
N THR A 55 12.02 -6.45 -14.10
CA THR A 55 10.66 -6.96 -14.27
C THR A 55 9.61 -6.26 -13.40
N ILE A 56 9.97 -5.17 -12.70
CA ILE A 56 9.08 -4.53 -11.74
C ILE A 56 7.85 -3.89 -12.37
N VAL A 57 7.98 -3.32 -13.57
CA VAL A 57 6.90 -2.56 -14.23
C VAL A 57 5.68 -3.44 -14.53
N PRO A 58 5.80 -4.59 -15.24
CA PRO A 58 4.65 -5.44 -15.48
C PRO A 58 4.05 -6.01 -14.18
N VAL A 59 4.88 -6.25 -13.16
CA VAL A 59 4.44 -6.70 -11.84
C VAL A 59 3.57 -5.65 -11.14
N LEU A 60 4.05 -4.39 -11.05
CA LEU A 60 3.29 -3.31 -10.43
C LEU A 60 2.01 -3.00 -11.19
N ARG A 61 2.03 -3.10 -12.53
CA ARG A 61 0.81 -2.95 -13.35
C ARG A 61 -0.23 -4.02 -13.04
N ALA A 62 0.17 -5.27 -12.77
CA ALA A 62 -0.76 -6.32 -12.37
C ALA A 62 -1.48 -5.99 -11.05
N PHE A 63 -0.76 -5.48 -10.05
CA PHE A 63 -1.35 -5.05 -8.78
C PHE A 63 -2.27 -3.84 -8.94
N THR A 64 -1.83 -2.82 -9.69
CA THR A 64 -2.61 -1.60 -9.95
C THR A 64 -3.90 -1.90 -10.71
N ALA A 65 -3.86 -2.79 -11.71
CA ALA A 65 -5.03 -3.18 -12.51
C ALA A 65 -6.15 -3.79 -11.65
N GLU A 66 -5.79 -4.51 -10.59
CA GLU A 66 -6.75 -5.15 -9.69
C GLU A 66 -6.89 -4.38 -8.35
N LYS A 67 -6.47 -3.11 -8.32
CA LYS A 67 -6.58 -2.21 -7.17
C LYS A 67 -6.04 -2.81 -5.87
N ALA A 68 -4.96 -3.59 -5.97
CA ALA A 68 -4.34 -4.20 -4.80
C ALA A 68 -3.59 -3.16 -3.95
N ALA A 69 -3.72 -3.28 -2.64
CA ALA A 69 -2.92 -2.55 -1.67
C ALA A 69 -1.58 -3.27 -1.49
N ILE A 70 -0.49 -2.59 -1.82
CA ILE A 70 0.86 -3.14 -1.76
C ILE A 70 1.86 -2.14 -1.15
N THR A 71 2.92 -2.69 -0.59
CA THR A 71 4.12 -1.95 -0.19
C THR A 71 5.31 -2.53 -0.94
N VAL A 72 6.15 -1.67 -1.50
CA VAL A 72 7.40 -2.08 -2.16
C VAL A 72 8.58 -1.63 -1.32
N THR A 73 9.42 -2.58 -0.93
CA THR A 73 10.63 -2.32 -0.17
C THR A 73 11.86 -2.56 -1.03
N THR A 74 12.87 -1.72 -0.84
CA THR A 74 14.19 -1.87 -1.46
C THR A 74 15.05 -2.79 -0.60
N ASP A 75 15.91 -3.59 -1.21
CA ASP A 75 16.93 -4.46 -0.55
C ASP A 75 16.42 -5.67 0.25
N GLY A 76 15.11 -5.91 0.29
CA GLY A 76 14.52 -7.08 0.93
C GLY A 76 13.29 -6.73 1.76
N VAL A 77 12.85 -7.67 2.58
CA VAL A 77 11.73 -7.47 3.51
C VAL A 77 12.33 -7.04 4.85
N PRO A 78 11.93 -5.87 5.40
CA PRO A 78 12.39 -5.46 6.72
C PRO A 78 11.93 -6.47 7.78
N PRO A 79 12.65 -6.62 8.90
CA PRO A 79 12.17 -7.46 9.99
C PRO A 79 10.81 -6.95 10.48
N SER A 80 9.95 -7.89 10.87
CA SER A 80 8.70 -7.52 11.53
C SER A 80 9.02 -6.91 12.88
N LEU A 81 8.55 -5.68 13.10
CA LEU A 81 8.69 -4.97 14.36
C LEU A 81 7.36 -5.00 15.09
N ALA A 82 7.41 -5.06 16.42
CA ALA A 82 6.24 -4.85 17.25
C ALA A 82 5.68 -3.44 17.03
N LEU A 83 4.37 -3.27 17.17
CA LEU A 83 3.69 -2.01 16.81
C LEU A 83 4.25 -0.79 17.56
N TYR A 84 4.60 -0.92 18.84
CA TYR A 84 5.18 0.18 19.63
C TYR A 84 6.53 0.69 19.07
N LYS A 85 7.26 -0.14 18.29
CA LYS A 85 8.48 0.29 17.59
C LYS A 85 8.20 1.02 16.28
N ILE A 86 7.04 0.77 15.68
CA ILE A 86 6.60 1.38 14.41
C ILE A 86 5.85 2.68 14.68
N TYR A 87 5.08 2.73 15.77
CA TYR A 87 4.31 3.87 16.22
C TYR A 87 4.62 4.18 17.70
N PRO A 88 5.53 5.13 17.97
CA PRO A 88 5.92 5.49 19.34
C PRO A 88 4.75 5.95 20.23
N GLY A 89 3.72 6.56 19.64
CA GLY A 89 2.52 7.03 20.35
C GLY A 89 1.51 5.93 20.71
N LEU A 90 1.86 4.64 20.61
CA LEU A 90 0.94 3.54 20.88
C LEU A 90 0.42 3.57 22.33
N LEU A 91 1.28 3.91 23.29
CA LEU A 91 0.94 3.94 24.71
C LEU A 91 0.00 5.09 25.08
N ASP A 92 -0.07 6.12 24.22
CA ASP A 92 -0.96 7.28 24.41
C ASP A 92 -2.37 7.01 23.86
N LEU A 93 -2.59 5.87 23.17
CA LEU A 93 -3.91 5.47 22.68
C LEU A 93 -4.77 4.92 23.83
N SER A 94 -6.09 4.94 23.65
CA SER A 94 -6.99 4.30 24.61
C SER A 94 -6.72 2.78 24.71
N PRO A 95 -6.98 2.16 25.88
CA PRO A 95 -6.77 0.72 26.06
C PRO A 95 -7.48 -0.14 25.00
N GLU A 96 -8.66 0.27 24.56
CA GLU A 96 -9.47 -0.42 23.55
C GLU A 96 -8.76 -0.43 22.20
N LEU A 97 -8.21 0.72 21.77
CA LEU A 97 -7.43 0.81 20.53
C LEU A 97 -6.13 0.01 20.64
N GLN A 98 -5.45 0.04 21.79
CA GLN A 98 -4.25 -0.76 21.98
C GLN A 98 -4.54 -2.25 21.83
N LEU A 99 -5.61 -2.75 22.47
CA LEU A 99 -6.05 -4.14 22.36
C LEU A 99 -6.41 -4.53 20.92
N LEU A 100 -7.20 -3.70 20.23
CA LEU A 100 -7.58 -3.93 18.84
C LEU A 100 -6.35 -4.06 17.92
N LEU A 101 -5.34 -3.21 18.12
CA LEU A 101 -4.17 -3.14 17.24
C LEU A 101 -3.12 -4.21 17.53
N VAL A 102 -3.11 -4.80 18.73
CA VAL A 102 -2.26 -5.94 19.07
C VAL A 102 -2.66 -7.19 18.26
N ASP A 103 -3.95 -7.34 17.96
CA ASP A 103 -4.48 -8.46 17.17
C ASP A 103 -4.24 -8.30 15.66
N VAL A 104 -3.77 -7.13 15.21
CA VAL A 104 -3.52 -6.88 13.78
C VAL A 104 -2.24 -7.60 13.34
N PRO A 105 -2.27 -8.35 12.22
CA PRO A 105 -1.10 -9.06 11.72
C PRO A 105 0.11 -8.11 11.53
N PRO A 106 1.27 -8.39 12.14
CA PRO A 106 2.44 -7.49 12.06
C PRO A 106 2.93 -7.23 10.62
N LYS A 107 2.63 -8.15 9.69
CA LYS A 107 2.94 -8.00 8.26
C LYS A 107 2.20 -6.83 7.60
N LEU A 108 1.08 -6.38 8.18
CA LEU A 108 0.33 -5.23 7.67
C LEU A 108 1.16 -3.95 7.69
N TRP A 109 2.09 -3.82 8.64
CA TRP A 109 2.89 -2.61 8.81
C TRP A 109 4.24 -2.62 8.09
N LEU A 110 4.64 -3.76 7.51
CA LEU A 110 5.95 -3.90 6.86
C LEU A 110 6.14 -2.88 5.72
N GLY A 111 7.22 -2.11 5.83
CA GLY A 111 7.61 -1.10 4.84
C GLY A 111 6.87 0.24 4.95
N GLU A 112 6.00 0.40 5.95
CA GLU A 112 5.19 1.59 6.14
C GLU A 112 5.57 2.37 7.39
N THR A 113 5.30 3.66 7.37
CA THR A 113 5.41 4.53 8.55
C THR A 113 4.01 4.92 8.96
N ILE A 114 3.63 4.67 10.21
CA ILE A 114 2.35 5.11 10.76
C ILE A 114 2.49 6.58 11.16
N HIS A 115 1.60 7.43 10.67
CA HIS A 115 1.58 8.86 10.97
C HIS A 115 0.67 9.19 12.14
N ILE A 116 -0.54 8.61 12.15
CA ILE A 116 -1.49 8.79 13.24
C ILE A 116 -2.41 7.58 13.33
N ILE A 117 -2.88 7.30 14.54
CA ILE A 117 -3.93 6.34 14.83
C ILE A 117 -5.00 7.08 15.63
N VAL A 118 -6.25 6.98 15.21
CA VAL A 118 -7.37 7.66 15.86
C VAL A 118 -8.56 6.71 15.98
N PRO A 119 -9.40 6.82 17.02
CA PRO A 119 -10.65 6.08 17.06
C PRO A 119 -11.57 6.57 15.94
N ALA A 120 -12.29 5.64 15.32
CA ALA A 120 -13.21 5.93 14.25
C ALA A 120 -14.41 4.98 14.27
N ASN A 121 -15.55 5.46 13.78
CA ASN A 121 -16.70 4.62 13.45
C ASN A 121 -16.89 4.60 11.93
N PHE A 122 -17.15 3.42 11.38
CA PHE A 122 -17.47 3.22 9.97
C PHE A 122 -18.59 2.18 9.84
N LEU A 123 -19.67 2.54 9.15
CA LEU A 123 -20.85 1.68 8.94
C LEU A 123 -21.37 1.04 10.24
N GLY A 124 -21.33 1.79 11.35
CA GLY A 124 -21.80 1.33 12.66
C GLY A 124 -20.83 0.43 13.42
N SER A 125 -19.61 0.20 12.90
CA SER A 125 -18.55 -0.54 13.60
C SER A 125 -17.53 0.44 14.16
N ASP A 126 -17.21 0.31 15.45
CA ASP A 126 -16.13 1.06 16.10
C ASP A 126 -14.77 0.40 15.82
N GLY A 127 -13.75 1.23 15.62
CA GLY A 127 -12.45 0.75 15.24
C GLY A 127 -11.36 1.81 15.27
N ALA A 128 -10.25 1.49 14.63
CA ALA A 128 -9.07 2.34 14.48
C ALA A 128 -8.93 2.81 13.03
N LEU A 129 -8.87 4.12 12.83
CA LEU A 129 -8.38 4.69 11.57
C LEU A 129 -6.88 4.91 11.68
N VAL A 130 -6.11 4.22 10.85
CA VAL A 130 -4.64 4.28 10.81
C VAL A 130 -4.21 4.93 9.50
N ILE A 131 -3.53 6.08 9.60
CA ILE A 131 -3.01 6.80 8.43
C ILE A 131 -1.52 6.54 8.35
N THR A 132 -1.08 5.97 7.23
CA THR A 132 0.32 5.58 7.01
C THR A 132 0.96 6.37 5.87
N SER A 133 2.20 6.05 5.55
CA SER A 133 2.89 6.54 4.35
C SER A 133 2.37 5.95 3.03
N HIS A 134 1.54 4.90 3.06
CA HIS A 134 1.10 4.19 1.86
C HIS A 134 -0.41 4.12 1.63
N ALA A 135 -1.18 4.04 2.70
CA ALA A 135 -2.63 3.92 2.65
C ALA A 135 -3.28 4.47 3.94
N VAL A 136 -4.59 4.64 3.87
CA VAL A 136 -5.45 4.74 5.06
C VAL A 136 -6.06 3.38 5.31
N TYR A 137 -6.03 2.95 6.56
CA TYR A 137 -6.63 1.71 7.02
C TYR A 137 -7.76 2.05 7.99
N PHE A 138 -8.88 1.36 7.86
CA PHE A 138 -9.85 1.24 8.94
C PHE A 138 -9.84 -0.20 9.42
N ILE A 139 -9.59 -0.39 10.70
CA ILE A 139 -9.46 -1.69 11.34
C ILE A 139 -10.55 -1.79 12.40
N ASP A 140 -11.32 -2.86 12.35
CA ASP A 140 -12.31 -3.18 13.38
C ASP A 140 -12.23 -4.66 13.74
N LYS A 141 -12.93 -5.02 14.82
CA LYS A 141 -13.11 -6.40 15.25
C LYS A 141 -14.54 -6.54 15.78
N PRO A 142 -15.49 -6.94 14.93
CA PRO A 142 -16.87 -7.14 15.36
C PRO A 142 -16.97 -8.16 16.50
N ASP A 143 -18.01 -8.02 17.31
CA ASP A 143 -18.28 -8.96 18.39
C ASP A 143 -18.43 -10.39 17.85
N GLY A 144 -17.66 -11.32 18.43
CA GLY A 144 -17.66 -12.72 18.04
C GLY A 144 -16.67 -13.09 16.94
N ASP A 145 -16.06 -12.12 16.26
CA ASP A 145 -15.03 -12.39 15.26
C ASP A 145 -13.68 -12.70 15.93
N LYS A 146 -12.99 -13.72 15.39
CA LYS A 146 -11.66 -14.13 15.89
C LYS A 146 -10.54 -13.25 15.36
N GLU A 147 -10.74 -12.64 14.20
CA GLU A 147 -9.72 -11.89 13.47
C GLU A 147 -10.21 -10.47 13.20
N CYS A 148 -9.30 -9.50 13.23
CA CYS A 148 -9.63 -8.13 12.83
C CYS A 148 -9.94 -8.07 11.34
N ARG A 149 -10.88 -7.21 10.96
CA ARG A 149 -11.13 -6.87 9.56
C ARG A 149 -10.38 -5.58 9.25
N SER A 150 -9.99 -5.43 7.99
CA SER A 150 -9.31 -4.22 7.52
C SER A 150 -9.88 -3.76 6.19
N LEU A 151 -10.40 -2.53 6.16
CA LEU A 151 -10.58 -1.77 4.94
C LEU A 151 -9.26 -1.03 4.66
N ILE A 152 -8.73 -1.17 3.44
CA ILE A 152 -7.47 -0.55 3.04
C ILE A 152 -7.74 0.34 1.83
N ILE A 153 -7.44 1.63 1.96
CA ILE A 153 -7.59 2.63 0.89
C ILE A 153 -6.20 3.17 0.51
N PRO A 154 -5.56 2.59 -0.52
CA PRO A 154 -4.27 3.06 -1.03
C PRO A 154 -4.32 4.49 -1.58
N TYR A 155 -3.25 5.26 -1.37
CA TYR A 155 -3.21 6.66 -1.84
C TYR A 155 -3.25 6.83 -3.36
N ASN A 156 -2.79 5.82 -4.11
CA ASN A 156 -2.90 5.81 -5.57
C ASN A 156 -4.34 5.58 -6.08
N GLN A 157 -5.27 5.23 -5.20
CA GLN A 157 -6.70 5.09 -5.51
C GLN A 157 -7.50 6.30 -5.02
N MET A 158 -6.99 7.06 -4.06
CA MET A 158 -7.68 8.22 -3.51
C MET A 158 -7.79 9.37 -4.52
N THR A 159 -9.02 9.81 -4.78
CA THR A 159 -9.31 10.99 -5.59
C THR A 159 -9.24 12.26 -4.73
N ALA A 160 -9.56 13.42 -5.30
CA ALA A 160 -9.61 14.66 -4.54
C ALA A 160 -10.69 14.53 -3.45
N SER A 161 -10.34 14.88 -2.20
CA SER A 161 -11.30 14.88 -1.09
C SER A 161 -12.31 15.99 -1.30
N SER A 162 -13.60 15.68 -1.19
CA SER A 162 -14.64 16.69 -0.98
C SER A 162 -14.59 17.21 0.45
N ASP A 163 -14.96 18.48 0.64
CA ASP A 163 -15.11 19.05 1.97
C ASP A 163 -16.21 18.33 2.75
N PRO A 164 -16.04 18.16 4.08
CA PRO A 164 -16.95 17.34 4.86
C PRO A 164 -18.34 17.96 4.96
N ILE A 165 -19.35 17.09 5.07
CA ILE A 165 -20.75 17.48 5.31
C ILE A 165 -20.97 17.84 6.80
N GLN A 166 -20.11 17.36 7.72
CA GLN A 166 -20.24 17.52 9.19
C GLN A 166 -18.88 17.72 9.88
N ALA A 167 -18.89 18.33 11.07
CA ALA A 167 -17.69 18.76 11.81
C ALA A 167 -16.80 17.62 12.36
N ASN A 168 -17.30 16.38 12.42
CA ASN A 168 -16.62 15.19 12.92
C ASN A 168 -16.50 14.08 11.86
N SER A 169 -16.72 14.42 10.59
CA SER A 169 -16.75 13.46 9.49
C SER A 169 -15.54 13.61 8.59
N LEU A 170 -14.78 12.53 8.45
CA LEU A 170 -13.69 12.41 7.48
C LEU A 170 -14.22 11.68 6.24
N SER A 171 -14.38 12.43 5.15
CA SER A 171 -14.73 11.89 3.83
C SER A 171 -13.47 11.47 3.08
N ILE A 172 -13.43 10.23 2.61
CA ILE A 172 -12.36 9.69 1.76
C ILE A 172 -12.98 9.17 0.47
N SER A 173 -12.76 9.90 -0.61
CA SER A 173 -13.15 9.46 -1.96
C SER A 173 -12.01 8.70 -2.63
N TYR A 174 -12.32 7.57 -3.24
CA TYR A 174 -11.36 6.74 -3.94
C TYR A 174 -12.00 5.98 -5.10
N ALA A 175 -11.19 5.64 -6.09
CA ALA A 175 -11.60 4.83 -7.23
C ALA A 175 -11.30 3.36 -6.94
N ASP A 176 -12.36 2.61 -6.67
CA ASP A 176 -12.32 1.17 -6.58
C ASP A 176 -12.68 0.55 -7.94
N LEU A 177 -13.13 -0.70 -7.92
CA LEU A 177 -13.47 -1.46 -9.10
C LEU A 177 -14.94 -1.31 -9.51
N ASN A 178 -15.78 -0.75 -8.63
CA ASN A 178 -17.19 -0.43 -8.86
C ASN A 178 -17.37 1.04 -9.28
N GLY A 179 -16.30 1.84 -9.19
CA GLY A 179 -16.27 3.22 -9.66
C GLY A 179 -15.64 4.13 -8.62
N CYS A 180 -16.11 5.37 -8.58
CA CYS A 180 -15.76 6.29 -7.52
C CYS A 180 -16.64 5.99 -6.30
N GLN A 181 -16.03 5.64 -5.19
CA GLN A 181 -16.67 5.49 -3.89
C GLN A 181 -16.26 6.63 -2.97
N THR A 182 -17.09 6.92 -1.97
CA THR A 182 -16.77 7.86 -0.90
C THR A 182 -17.18 7.24 0.41
N ASP A 183 -16.18 6.93 1.23
CA ASP A 183 -16.39 6.44 2.58
C ASP A 183 -16.37 7.61 3.56
N ILE A 184 -17.31 7.60 4.50
CA ILE A 184 -17.43 8.61 5.54
C ILE A 184 -17.12 7.95 6.86
N PHE A 185 -16.03 8.37 7.49
CA PHE A 185 -15.62 7.93 8.82
C PHE A 185 -16.02 8.99 9.84
N THR A 186 -16.67 8.58 10.92
CA THR A 186 -16.90 9.46 12.07
C THR A 186 -15.71 9.36 13.00
N ILE A 187 -15.03 10.48 13.26
CA ILE A 187 -13.85 10.56 14.14
C ILE A 187 -14.01 11.70 15.15
N PRO A 188 -13.37 11.66 16.32
CA PRO A 188 -13.43 12.79 17.25
C PRO A 188 -12.89 14.08 16.61
N ALA A 189 -13.54 15.20 16.91
CA ALA A 189 -13.32 16.48 16.22
C ALA A 189 -11.86 16.97 16.36
N GLU A 190 -11.24 16.71 17.51
CA GLU A 190 -9.85 17.03 17.83
C GLU A 190 -8.85 16.34 16.87
N TYR A 191 -9.23 15.20 16.28
CA TYR A 191 -8.37 14.44 15.37
C TYR A 191 -8.61 14.77 13.90
N LEU A 192 -9.68 15.49 13.54
CA LEU A 192 -10.05 15.69 12.14
C LEU A 192 -8.99 16.47 11.35
N THR A 193 -8.52 17.59 11.90
CA THR A 193 -7.49 18.42 11.26
C THR A 193 -6.17 17.66 11.13
N ALA A 194 -5.76 16.95 12.19
CA ALA A 194 -4.54 16.17 12.20
C ALA A 194 -4.58 15.03 11.17
N SER A 195 -5.73 14.34 11.07
CA SER A 195 -5.96 13.24 10.12
C SER A 195 -5.90 13.72 8.67
N LYS A 196 -6.61 14.81 8.34
CA LYS A 196 -6.55 15.42 7.00
C LYS A 196 -5.14 15.87 6.64
N MET A 197 -4.43 16.50 7.58
CA MET A 197 -3.06 16.92 7.37
C MET A 197 -2.12 15.72 7.17
N ALA A 198 -2.28 14.64 7.93
CA ALA A 198 -1.49 13.42 7.79
C ALA A 198 -1.69 12.78 6.41
N ILE A 199 -2.94 12.64 5.94
CA ILE A 199 -3.27 12.15 4.59
C ILE A 199 -2.62 13.04 3.52
N ARG A 200 -2.78 14.37 3.63
CA ARG A 200 -2.20 15.31 2.67
C ARG A 200 -0.68 15.21 2.62
N LYS A 201 -0.01 15.17 3.78
CA LYS A 201 1.45 15.03 3.88
C LYS A 201 1.92 13.69 3.30
N ALA A 202 1.23 12.59 3.61
CA ALA A 202 1.56 11.28 3.07
C ALA A 202 1.41 11.22 1.55
N LYS A 203 0.30 11.75 1.00
CA LYS A 203 0.08 11.87 -0.45
C LYS A 203 1.17 12.71 -1.12
N ALA A 204 1.55 13.84 -0.52
CA ALA A 204 2.58 14.74 -1.04
C ALA A 204 3.99 14.11 -0.99
N ALA A 205 4.28 13.29 0.01
CA ALA A 205 5.55 12.59 0.15
C ALA A 205 5.75 11.47 -0.89
N LYS A 206 4.67 10.99 -1.52
CA LYS A 206 4.71 10.00 -2.61
C LYS A 206 5.48 8.71 -2.29
N LYS A 207 5.60 8.35 -1.00
CA LYS A 207 6.32 7.14 -0.57
C LYS A 207 5.70 5.83 -1.11
N TYR A 208 4.42 5.87 -1.44
CA TYR A 208 3.68 4.79 -2.09
C TYR A 208 3.96 4.64 -3.60
N LEU A 209 4.65 5.61 -4.21
CA LEU A 209 5.07 5.53 -5.60
C LEU A 209 6.51 5.06 -5.69
N ILE A 210 6.81 4.31 -6.74
CA ILE A 210 8.15 3.79 -7.00
C ILE A 210 8.76 4.56 -8.15
N LYS A 211 9.82 5.32 -7.85
CA LYS A 211 10.60 6.01 -8.86
C LYS A 211 11.65 5.06 -9.43
N LEU A 212 11.69 4.96 -10.75
CA LEU A 212 12.59 4.11 -11.52
C LEU A 212 13.51 4.97 -12.37
N LYS A 213 14.78 4.60 -12.40
CA LYS A 213 15.71 5.00 -13.45
C LYS A 213 15.75 3.89 -14.49
N THR A 214 15.46 4.22 -15.75
CA THR A 214 15.47 3.30 -16.88
C THR A 214 16.57 3.71 -17.84
N LYS A 215 17.50 2.81 -18.15
CA LYS A 215 18.62 3.06 -19.07
C LYS A 215 18.62 2.03 -20.20
N CYS A 216 18.75 2.46 -21.44
CA CYS A 216 19.04 1.58 -22.56
C CYS A 216 20.55 1.43 -22.76
N ILE A 217 21.04 0.19 -22.79
CA ILE A 217 22.46 -0.11 -23.00
C ILE A 217 22.93 0.13 -24.45
N GLY A 218 21.99 0.19 -25.41
CA GLY A 218 22.29 0.37 -26.83
C GLY A 218 22.41 1.82 -27.26
N CYS A 219 21.30 2.55 -27.20
CA CYS A 219 21.23 3.93 -27.69
C CYS A 219 21.50 4.99 -26.60
N GLY A 220 21.77 4.59 -25.36
CA GLY A 220 22.05 5.52 -24.26
C GLY A 220 20.84 6.27 -23.72
N TYR A 221 19.62 5.92 -24.13
CA TYR A 221 18.38 6.49 -23.56
C TYR A 221 18.37 6.35 -22.03
N ILE A 222 18.01 7.42 -21.32
CA ILE A 222 17.84 7.44 -19.87
C ILE A 222 16.55 8.18 -19.54
N SER A 223 15.74 7.60 -18.65
CA SER A 223 14.60 8.29 -18.02
C SER A 223 14.55 8.04 -16.52
N GLU A 224 13.99 9.00 -15.79
CA GLU A 224 13.70 8.89 -14.36
C GLU A 224 12.24 9.23 -14.10
N ASP A 225 11.40 8.21 -13.99
CA ASP A 225 9.96 8.36 -13.88
C ASP A 225 9.38 7.44 -12.81
N TYR A 226 8.13 7.66 -12.44
CA TYR A 226 7.41 6.68 -11.62
C TYR A 226 7.07 5.43 -12.44
N ALA A 227 6.96 4.28 -11.76
CA ALA A 227 6.80 2.98 -12.41
C ALA A 227 5.51 2.86 -13.26
N ASP A 228 4.50 3.68 -13.00
CA ASP A 228 3.28 3.80 -13.81
C ASP A 228 3.54 4.50 -15.16
N SER A 229 4.45 5.46 -15.19
CA SER A 229 4.88 6.18 -16.40
C SER A 229 6.05 5.50 -17.13
N ALA A 230 6.75 4.58 -16.49
CA ALA A 230 7.88 3.88 -17.09
C ALA A 230 7.46 3.01 -18.29
N PRO A 231 8.31 2.85 -19.33
CA PRO A 231 8.04 1.98 -20.46
C PRO A 231 7.70 0.55 -19.98
N PRO A 232 6.61 -0.07 -20.45
CA PRO A 232 6.25 -1.43 -20.06
C PRO A 232 7.20 -2.47 -20.59
N ASP A 233 7.72 -2.24 -21.79
CA ASP A 233 8.53 -3.20 -22.52
C ASP A 233 9.89 -3.40 -21.86
N GLU A 234 10.44 -4.59 -21.97
CA GLU A 234 11.80 -4.88 -21.51
C GLU A 234 12.87 -4.32 -22.45
N ARG A 235 12.47 -3.91 -23.66
CA ARG A 235 13.37 -3.45 -24.72
C ARG A 235 13.06 -2.02 -25.14
N CYS A 236 14.12 -1.32 -25.49
CA CYS A 236 14.05 0.00 -26.10
C CYS A 236 13.65 -0.09 -27.58
N HIS A 237 13.28 1.05 -28.17
CA HIS A 237 12.98 1.17 -29.60
C HIS A 237 14.16 0.73 -30.49
N CYS A 238 15.40 0.76 -29.98
CA CYS A 238 16.58 0.24 -30.66
C CYS A 238 16.78 -1.28 -30.53
N GLY A 239 15.85 -2.00 -29.90
CA GLY A 239 15.88 -3.45 -29.72
C GLY A 239 16.71 -3.96 -28.53
N GLN A 240 17.52 -3.10 -27.91
CA GLN A 240 18.35 -3.44 -26.74
C GLN A 240 17.54 -3.40 -25.43
N LEU A 241 17.97 -4.18 -24.45
CA LEU A 241 17.31 -4.27 -23.14
C LEU A 241 17.41 -2.96 -22.36
N TYR A 242 16.38 -2.68 -21.56
CA TYR A 242 16.46 -1.69 -20.50
C TYR A 242 17.09 -2.31 -19.25
N GLU A 243 18.00 -1.56 -18.63
CA GLU A 243 18.40 -1.75 -17.24
C GLU A 243 17.58 -0.82 -16.36
N ARG A 244 17.02 -1.33 -15.27
CA ARG A 244 16.23 -0.54 -14.32
C ARG A 244 16.80 -0.58 -12.91
N THR A 245 16.78 0.57 -12.24
CA THR A 245 17.04 0.69 -10.80
C THR A 245 15.94 1.48 -10.10
N ILE A 246 15.61 1.12 -8.87
CA ILE A 246 14.75 1.96 -8.02
C ILE A 246 15.63 3.07 -7.44
N ILE A 247 15.15 4.30 -7.50
CA ILE A 247 15.85 5.47 -6.94
C ILE A 247 15.06 6.04 -5.74
N ARG A 248 15.76 6.31 -4.65
CA ARG A 248 15.24 6.90 -3.41
C ARG A 248 16.07 8.09 -2.94
#